data_AF-A0A9E1RWB3-F1
#
_entry.id   AF-A0A9E1RWB3-F1
#
_cell.length_a   1.000
_cell.length_b   1.000
_cell.length_c   1.000
_cell.angle_alpha   90.00
_cell.angle_beta   90.00
_cell.angle_gamma   90.00
#
_symmetry.space_group_name_H-M   'P 1'
#
loop_
_entity.id
_entity.type
_entity.pdbx_description
1 polymer ?
#
loop_
_entity_poly.entity_id
_entity_poly.type
_entity_poly.pdbx_seq_one_letter_code
_entity_poly.pdbx_strand_id
1 'polypeptide(L)'
;HDGVQGRSLVPVMDDPAESVRDHVLIEDDLRPKTSAALGIPHRIRTIVADDGMKYTRYSSGETMLFDLPSDPDEIHELSHSDPAATAQVNERLLDAMMLATDDARGAPVS
;
A
#
# COMPACT_ATOMS: atom_id res chain seq x y z
N HIS A 1 -11.32 -4.04 -18.08
CA HIS A 1 -11.67 -3.80 -16.66
C HIS A 1 -12.49 -2.53 -16.59
N ASP A 2 -13.71 -2.59 -16.04
CA ASP A 2 -14.70 -1.49 -16.02
C ASP A 2 -14.47 -0.50 -14.86
N GLY A 3 -13.21 -0.20 -14.54
CA GLY A 3 -12.85 0.69 -13.43
C GLY A 3 -13.03 0.10 -12.03
N VAL A 4 -13.34 -1.20 -11.90
CA VAL A 4 -13.38 -1.92 -10.62
C VAL A 4 -12.05 -2.65 -10.41
N GLN A 5 -11.34 -2.27 -9.34
CA GLN A 5 -10.06 -2.88 -8.92
C GLN A 5 -10.25 -3.98 -7.85
N GLY A 6 -11.43 -4.05 -7.22
CA GLY A 6 -11.75 -5.05 -6.20
C GLY A 6 -12.07 -6.43 -6.80
N ARG A 7 -11.84 -7.48 -6.00
CA ARG A 7 -12.22 -8.86 -6.32
C ARG A 7 -13.32 -9.35 -5.38
N SER A 8 -14.25 -10.17 -5.90
CA SER A 8 -15.32 -10.77 -5.12
C SER A 8 -14.77 -11.63 -3.98
N LEU A 9 -15.40 -11.57 -2.80
CA LEU A 9 -15.04 -12.40 -1.64
C LEU A 9 -15.77 -13.76 -1.60
N VAL A 10 -16.65 -14.05 -2.57
CA VAL A 10 -17.36 -15.33 -2.64
C VAL A 10 -16.41 -16.54 -2.52
N PRO A 11 -15.24 -16.59 -3.19
CA PRO A 11 -14.30 -17.71 -3.03
C PRO A 11 -13.89 -17.95 -1.57
N VAL A 12 -13.67 -16.88 -0.78
CA VAL A 12 -13.29 -16.96 0.64
C VAL A 12 -14.46 -17.43 1.51
N MET A 13 -15.69 -17.11 1.12
CA MET A 13 -16.90 -17.57 1.82
C MET A 13 -17.15 -19.08 1.60
N ASP A 14 -16.76 -19.58 0.43
CA ASP A 14 -16.89 -20.99 0.06
C ASP A 14 -15.74 -21.84 0.61
N ASP A 15 -14.51 -21.32 0.61
CA ASP A 15 -13.32 -21.94 1.20
C ASP A 15 -12.48 -20.89 1.96
N PRO A 16 -12.39 -20.98 3.31
CA PRO A 16 -11.57 -20.07 4.11
C PRO A 16 -10.06 -20.13 3.82
N ALA A 17 -9.56 -21.15 3.11
CA ALA A 17 -8.16 -21.24 2.70
C ALA A 17 -7.85 -20.41 1.44
N GLU A 18 -8.87 -19.97 0.71
CA GLU A 18 -8.70 -19.12 -0.48
C GLU A 18 -8.33 -17.69 -0.09
N SER A 19 -7.48 -17.06 -0.92
CA SER A 19 -7.19 -15.63 -0.84
C SER A 19 -7.37 -14.98 -2.20
N VAL A 20 -7.95 -13.79 -2.21
CA VAL A 20 -8.16 -13.01 -3.44
C VAL A 20 -7.06 -11.98 -3.69
N ARG A 21 -6.10 -11.82 -2.76
CA ARG A 21 -5.00 -10.87 -2.91
C ARG A 21 -3.78 -11.30 -2.09
N ASP A 22 -2.60 -10.93 -2.57
CA ASP A 22 -1.30 -11.07 -1.91
C ASP A 22 -0.83 -9.76 -1.25
N HIS A 23 -1.56 -8.66 -1.45
CA HIS A 23 -1.29 -7.40 -0.78
C HIS A 23 -2.53 -6.51 -0.69
N VAL A 24 -2.44 -5.48 0.15
CA VAL A 24 -3.37 -4.35 0.18
C VAL A 24 -2.59 -3.07 -0.11
N LEU A 25 -3.05 -2.29 -1.08
CA LEU A 25 -2.58 -0.93 -1.34
C LEU A 25 -3.53 0.08 -0.68
N ILE A 26 -2.98 1.01 0.09
CA ILE A 26 -3.71 2.09 0.77
C ILE A 26 -3.12 3.42 0.32
N GLU A 27 -3.97 4.33 -0.12
CA GLU A 27 -3.59 5.67 -0.57
C GLU A 27 -4.31 6.73 0.28
N ASP A 28 -3.53 7.68 0.81
CA ASP A 28 -4.07 8.89 1.44
C ASP A 28 -3.50 10.10 0.70
N ASP A 29 -4.41 10.88 0.10
CA ASP A 29 -4.08 12.07 -0.68
C ASP A 29 -4.79 13.29 -0.10
N LEU A 30 -3.98 14.23 0.36
CA LEU A 30 -4.45 15.52 0.86
C LEU A 30 -4.18 16.61 -0.18
N ARG A 31 -5.09 17.58 -0.25
CA ARG A 31 -4.87 18.79 -1.06
C ARG A 31 -3.62 19.51 -0.55
N PRO A 32 -2.70 19.98 -1.42
CA PRO A 32 -1.45 20.60 -1.00
C PRO A 32 -1.61 21.77 -0.01
N LYS A 33 -2.67 22.58 -0.15
CA LYS A 33 -2.96 23.68 0.79
C LYS A 33 -3.32 23.17 2.19
N THR A 34 -4.07 22.07 2.26
CA THR A 34 -4.49 21.46 3.52
C THR A 34 -3.31 20.79 4.23
N SER A 35 -2.53 19.99 3.49
CA SER A 35 -1.34 19.33 4.04
C SER A 35 -0.29 20.33 4.50
N ALA A 36 -0.07 21.41 3.75
CA ALA A 36 0.84 22.49 4.14
C ALA A 36 0.39 23.21 5.42
N ALA A 37 -0.92 23.47 5.58
CA ALA A 37 -1.45 24.08 6.80
C ALA A 37 -1.31 23.17 8.04
N LEU A 38 -1.33 21.85 7.85
CA LEU A 38 -1.19 20.85 8.91
C LEU A 38 0.26 20.42 9.16
N GLY A 39 1.21 20.80 8.28
CA GLY A 39 2.60 20.37 8.38
C GLY A 39 2.80 18.87 8.15
N ILE A 40 1.93 18.23 7.36
CA ILE A 40 1.98 16.79 7.07
C ILE A 40 2.21 16.50 5.59
N PRO A 41 2.70 15.31 5.22
CA PRO A 41 2.88 14.92 3.82
C PRO A 41 1.55 14.93 3.06
N HIS A 42 1.60 15.31 1.78
CA HIS A 42 0.38 15.47 0.97
C HIS A 42 -0.03 14.20 0.21
N ARG A 43 0.88 13.23 0.08
CA ARG A 43 0.59 11.88 -0.41
C ARG A 43 1.27 10.85 0.48
N ILE A 44 0.54 9.80 0.78
CA ILE A 44 0.97 8.64 1.56
C ILE A 44 0.58 7.39 0.79
N ARG A 45 1.53 6.48 0.63
CA ARG A 45 1.31 5.18 -0.01
C ARG A 45 1.75 4.09 0.93
N THR A 46 0.83 3.19 1.26
CA THR A 46 1.09 2.07 2.16
C THR A 46 0.79 0.77 1.44
N ILE A 47 1.70 -0.20 1.54
CA ILE A 47 1.44 -1.59 1.19
C ILE A 47 1.46 -2.44 2.46
N VAL A 48 0.50 -3.35 2.59
CA VAL A 48 0.56 -4.48 3.52
C VAL A 48 0.66 -5.74 2.67
N ALA A 49 1.83 -6.39 2.70
CA ALA A 49 2.07 -7.62 1.96
C ALA A 49 1.54 -8.86 2.72
N ASP A 50 1.35 -9.96 2.00
CA ASP A 50 0.89 -11.25 2.53
C ASP A 50 1.84 -11.88 3.55
N ASP A 51 3.14 -11.60 3.45
CA ASP A 51 4.14 -11.95 4.45
C ASP A 51 4.07 -11.10 5.73
N GLY A 52 3.16 -10.13 5.80
CA GLY A 52 2.92 -9.30 6.97
C GLY A 52 3.81 -8.06 7.07
N MET A 53 4.66 -7.80 6.07
CA MET A 53 5.41 -6.55 6.01
C MET A 53 4.47 -5.39 5.66
N LYS A 54 4.44 -4.37 6.52
CA LYS A 54 3.73 -3.11 6.28
C LYS A 54 4.74 -2.01 6.00
N TYR A 55 4.67 -1.43 4.81
CA TYR A 55 5.56 -0.37 4.37
C TYR A 55 4.78 0.88 3.96
N THR A 56 5.17 2.02 4.50
CA THR A 56 4.61 3.34 4.18
C THR A 56 5.68 4.23 3.59
N ARG A 57 5.35 4.92 2.49
CA ARG A 57 6.18 5.95 1.87
C ARG A 57 5.43 7.28 1.81
N TYR A 58 6.08 8.32 2.30
CA TYR A 58 5.55 9.68 2.31
C TYR A 58 6.09 10.50 1.15
N SER A 59 5.29 11.45 0.64
CA SER A 59 5.71 12.38 -0.43
C SER A 59 6.92 13.26 -0.05
N SER A 60 7.20 13.41 1.24
CA SER A 60 8.34 14.15 1.79
C SER A 60 9.63 13.34 1.81
N GLY A 61 9.56 12.03 1.53
CA GLY A 61 10.72 11.14 1.37
C GLY A 61 10.92 10.18 2.55
N GLU A 62 10.33 10.44 3.70
CA GLU A 62 10.35 9.52 4.84
C GLU A 62 9.64 8.20 4.51
N THR A 63 10.03 7.17 5.23
CA THR A 63 9.52 5.81 5.09
C THR A 63 9.29 5.19 6.46
N MET A 64 8.37 4.23 6.53
CA MET A 64 8.18 3.40 7.72
C MET A 64 8.02 1.95 7.29
N LEU A 65 8.71 1.03 7.95
CA LEU A 65 8.60 -0.41 7.73
C LEU A 65 8.32 -1.11 9.05
N PHE A 66 7.32 -1.99 9.07
CA PHE A 66 6.98 -2.84 10.21
C PHE A 66 6.81 -4.30 9.77
N ASP A 67 7.23 -5.23 10.63
CA ASP A 67 6.97 -6.66 10.51
C ASP A 67 5.79 -7.02 11.42
N LEU A 68 4.57 -7.02 10.88
CA LEU A 68 3.36 -7.21 11.69
C LEU A 68 3.27 -8.57 12.40
N PRO A 69 3.78 -9.69 11.83
CA PRO A 69 3.89 -10.96 12.56
C PRO A 69 4.67 -10.88 13.87
N SER A 70 5.75 -10.10 13.91
CA SER A 70 6.58 -9.96 15.12
C SER A 70 6.25 -8.72 15.96
N ASP A 71 5.66 -7.69 15.34
CA ASP A 71 5.34 -6.39 15.92
C ASP A 71 3.92 -5.94 15.52
N PRO A 72 2.86 -6.61 16.01
CA PRO A 72 1.47 -6.32 15.62
C PRO A 72 0.98 -4.94 16.09
N ASP A 73 1.66 -4.34 17.07
CA ASP A 73 1.36 -3.02 17.60
C ASP A 73 2.12 -1.89 16.86
N GLU A 74 2.95 -2.22 15.87
CA GLU A 74 3.72 -1.27 15.05
C GLU A 74 4.60 -0.31 15.88
N ILE A 75 5.30 -0.87 16.88
CA ILE A 75 6.14 -0.11 17.82
C ILE A 75 7.57 0.04 17.29
N HIS A 76 8.05 -0.94 16.52
CA HIS A 76 9.45 -1.08 16.10
C HIS A 76 9.61 -0.79 14.61
N GLU A 77 9.86 0.49 14.29
CA GLU A 77 10.12 0.93 12.92
C GLU A 77 11.48 0.39 12.43
N LEU A 78 11.50 -0.25 11.25
CA LEU A 78 12.65 -0.99 10.73
C LEU A 78 13.36 -0.33 9.54
N SER A 79 12.76 0.69 8.90
CA SER A 79 13.21 1.14 7.58
C SER A 79 14.60 1.77 7.58
N HIS A 80 15.01 2.33 8.72
CA HIS A 80 16.36 2.86 8.90
C HIS A 80 17.40 1.79 9.30
N SER A 81 16.97 0.71 9.93
CA SER A 81 17.85 -0.37 10.38
C SER A 81 17.99 -1.52 9.37
N ASP A 82 17.02 -1.69 8.47
CA ASP A 82 17.04 -2.71 7.42
C ASP A 82 16.77 -2.12 6.03
N PRO A 83 17.79 -1.51 5.39
CA PRO A 83 17.65 -0.91 4.08
C PRO A 83 17.37 -1.94 2.98
N ALA A 84 17.77 -3.20 3.16
CA ALA A 84 17.56 -4.25 2.18
C ALA A 84 16.10 -4.68 2.15
N ALA A 85 15.50 -4.97 3.31
CA ALA A 85 14.06 -5.26 3.42
C ALA A 85 13.22 -4.07 2.94
N THR A 86 13.64 -2.84 3.31
CA THR A 86 12.97 -1.61 2.85
C THR A 86 12.94 -1.47 1.34
N ALA A 87 14.08 -1.71 0.67
CA ALA A 87 14.15 -1.65 -0.78
C ALA A 87 13.24 -2.71 -1.43
N GLN A 88 13.23 -3.93 -0.89
CA GLN A 88 12.40 -5.02 -1.39
C GLN A 88 10.90 -4.70 -1.29
N VAL A 89 10.42 -4.22 -0.14
CA VAL A 89 8.99 -3.88 0.02
C VAL A 89 8.62 -2.62 -0.75
N ASN A 90 9.55 -1.67 -0.94
CA ASN A 90 9.34 -0.53 -1.83
C ASN A 90 9.16 -0.95 -3.30
N GLU A 91 9.89 -1.96 -3.80
CA GLU A 91 9.62 -2.51 -5.15
C GLU A 91 8.20 -3.07 -5.24
N ARG A 92 7.76 -3.86 -4.25
CA ARG A 92 6.38 -4.40 -4.21
C ARG A 92 5.32 -3.28 -4.20
N LEU A 93 5.57 -2.18 -3.48
CA LEU A 93 4.70 -1.00 -3.49
C LEU A 93 4.60 -0.39 -4.90
N LEU A 94 5.73 -0.24 -5.60
CA LEU A 94 5.74 0.31 -6.95
C LEU A 94 4.96 -0.58 -7.92
N ASP A 95 5.13 -1.90 -7.83
CA ASP A 95 4.36 -2.87 -8.63
C ASP A 95 2.86 -2.77 -8.35
N ALA A 96 2.46 -2.70 -7.09
CA ALA A 96 1.06 -2.53 -6.69
C ALA A 96 0.45 -1.23 -7.27
N MET A 97 1.20 -0.12 -7.25
CA MET A 97 0.74 1.15 -7.82
C MET A 97 0.61 1.10 -9.35
N MET A 98 1.50 0.38 -10.04
CA MET A 98 1.41 0.19 -11.49
C MET A 98 0.16 -0.61 -11.86
N LEU A 99 -0.09 -1.73 -11.18
CA LEU A 99 -1.27 -2.57 -11.39
C LEU A 99 -2.57 -1.79 -11.14
N ALA A 100 -2.64 -1.02 -10.05
CA ALA A 100 -3.81 -0.20 -9.75
C ALA A 100 -4.07 0.85 -10.85
N THR A 101 -3.01 1.45 -11.41
CA THR A 101 -3.16 2.51 -12.44
C THR A 101 -3.72 1.97 -13.76
N ASP A 102 -3.34 0.76 -14.17
CA ASP A 102 -3.81 0.18 -15.43
C ASP A 102 -5.29 -0.23 -15.37
N ASP A 103 -5.78 -0.66 -14.21
CA ASP A 103 -7.20 -1.01 -14.02
C ASP A 103 -8.13 0.20 -13.91
N ALA A 104 -7.60 1.39 -13.60
CA ALA A 104 -8.38 2.63 -13.48
C ALA A 104 -8.74 3.27 -14.84
N ARG A 105 -8.10 2.86 -15.96
CA ARG A 105 -8.31 3.46 -17.30
C ARG A 105 -9.55 2.94 -18.04
N GLY A 106 -10.67 2.80 -17.35
CA GLY A 106 -11.98 2.51 -17.95
C GLY A 106 -12.70 3.71 -18.55
N ALA A 107 -12.15 4.93 -18.47
CA ALA A 107 -12.76 6.12 -19.07
C ALA A 107 -12.42 6.21 -20.58
N PRO A 108 -13.41 6.41 -21.48
CA PRO A 108 -13.10 6.65 -22.88
C PRO A 108 -12.31 7.96 -22.98
N VAL A 109 -11.13 7.87 -23.60
CA VAL A 109 -10.43 9.04 -24.11
C VAL A 109 -11.27 9.60 -25.26
N SER A 110 -11.93 10.74 -25.02
CA SER A 110 -12.55 11.53 -26.09
C SER A 110 -11.49 12.28 -26.89
#